data_AF-A0A3R8S5G3-F1
#
_entry.id   AF-A0A3R8S5G3-F1
#
_cell.length_a   1.000
_cell.length_b   1.000
_cell.length_c   1.000
_cell.angle_alpha   90.00
_cell.angle_beta   90.00
_cell.angle_gamma   90.00
#
_symmetry.space_group_name_H-M   'P 1'
#
loop_
_entity.id
_entity.type
_entity.pdbx_description
1 polymer ?
#
loop_
_entity_poly.entity_id
_entity_poly.type
_entity_poly.pdbx_seq_one_letter_code
_entity_poly.pdbx_strand_id
1 'polypeptide(L)'
;MSDSIAISSHDPKDPWSSHAEALEGRLQALDEALRSQNPVQLDSASQALHKCLADALAAFHQAKKTGLQPLSPAMRQKLMLAQTRVTGLQATVHHAGASMSRTLNVLFPEEPGQGAATYGTLQPPASGAGAAMRAAYKA
;
A
#
# COMPACT_ATOMS: atom_id res chain seq x y z
N MET A 1 -28.08 -10.60 26.27
CA MET A 1 -27.01 -10.65 25.26
C MET A 1 -26.83 -9.22 24.78
N SER A 2 -26.33 -8.30 25.60
CA SER A 2 -24.89 -8.10 25.91
C SER A 2 -24.09 -7.87 24.64
N ASP A 3 -23.96 -6.61 24.24
CA ASP A 3 -22.66 -5.97 24.01
C ASP A 3 -22.85 -4.45 23.94
N SER A 4 -22.91 -3.83 25.12
CA SER A 4 -22.68 -2.40 25.27
C SER A 4 -21.22 -2.14 24.94
N ILE A 5 -20.94 -1.75 23.70
CA ILE A 5 -19.68 -1.09 23.38
C ILE A 5 -19.73 0.27 24.08
N ALA A 6 -19.32 0.26 25.34
CA ALA A 6 -18.87 1.44 26.03
C ALA A 6 -17.72 2.00 25.21
N ILE A 7 -18.03 2.97 24.35
CA ILE A 7 -17.04 3.87 23.76
C ILE A 7 -16.48 4.64 24.94
N SER A 8 -15.46 4.02 25.53
CA SER A 8 -14.79 4.43 26.74
C SER A 8 -14.23 5.82 26.51
N SER A 9 -14.74 6.76 27.30
CA SER A 9 -14.13 8.02 27.71
C SER A 9 -12.97 8.48 26.83
N HIS A 10 -13.28 9.30 25.83
CA HIS A 10 -12.31 10.15 25.14
C HIS A 10 -11.58 10.97 26.21
N ASP A 11 -10.32 10.63 26.51
CA ASP A 11 -9.46 11.53 27.28
C ASP A 11 -9.02 12.64 26.32
N PRO A 12 -9.51 13.89 26.48
CA PRO A 12 -9.24 14.98 25.55
C PRO A 12 -7.79 15.48 25.62
N LYS A 13 -6.90 14.82 26.38
CA LYS A 13 -5.50 15.24 26.59
C LYS A 13 -4.46 14.30 26.01
N ASP A 14 -4.84 13.34 25.16
CA ASP A 14 -3.85 12.57 24.40
C ASP A 14 -3.27 13.47 23.28
N PRO A 15 -2.00 13.94 23.36
CA PRO A 15 -1.41 14.76 22.30
C PRO A 15 -1.35 14.03 20.94
N TRP A 16 -1.46 12.69 20.99
CA TRP A 16 -1.54 11.80 19.83
C TRP A 16 -2.86 11.88 19.07
N SER A 17 -3.96 12.23 19.74
CA SER A 17 -5.31 12.31 19.15
C SER A 17 -5.36 13.23 17.93
N SER A 18 -4.77 14.43 18.08
CA SER A 18 -4.69 15.43 17.03
C SER A 18 -3.90 14.96 15.82
N HIS A 19 -2.77 14.27 16.02
CA HIS A 19 -1.97 13.73 14.92
C HIS A 19 -2.71 12.64 14.13
N ALA A 20 -3.50 11.79 14.80
CA ALA A 20 -4.30 10.78 14.11
C ALA A 20 -5.47 11.38 13.33
N GLU A 21 -6.13 12.41 13.86
CA GLU A 21 -7.19 13.13 13.14
C GLU A 21 -6.64 13.86 11.92
N ALA A 22 -5.47 14.49 12.06
CA ALA A 22 -4.76 15.09 10.93
C ALA A 22 -4.43 14.02 9.87
N LEU A 23 -3.94 12.85 10.29
CA LEU A 23 -3.65 11.74 9.38
C LEU A 23 -4.89 11.26 8.64
N GLU A 24 -6.00 11.03 9.35
CA GLU A 24 -7.28 10.63 8.74
C GLU A 24 -7.79 11.66 7.73
N GLY A 25 -7.70 12.95 8.05
CA GLY A 25 -8.06 14.02 7.13
C GLY A 25 -7.18 14.05 5.87
N ARG A 26 -5.88 13.76 5.99
CA ARG A 26 -4.99 13.64 4.82
C ARG A 26 -5.29 12.43 3.97
N LEU A 27 -5.70 11.30 4.57
CA LEU A 27 -6.15 10.14 3.83
C LEU A 27 -7.43 10.43 3.05
N GLN A 28 -8.40 11.11 3.66
CA GLN A 28 -9.62 11.52 2.94
C GLN A 28 -9.32 12.47 1.77
N ALA A 29 -8.39 13.41 1.94
CA ALA A 29 -7.96 14.28 0.85
C ALA A 29 -7.27 13.50 -0.28
N LEU A 30 -6.50 12.47 0.05
CA LEU A 30 -5.87 11.59 -0.92
C LEU A 30 -6.92 10.79 -1.71
N ASP A 31 -7.96 10.28 -1.04
CA ASP A 31 -9.08 9.57 -1.68
C ASP A 31 -9.80 10.46 -2.69
N GLU A 32 -10.02 11.73 -2.33
CA GLU A 32 -10.65 12.71 -3.21
C GLU A 32 -9.76 13.04 -4.41
N ALA A 33 -8.45 13.21 -4.20
CA ALA A 33 -7.48 13.42 -5.27
C ALA A 33 -7.43 12.24 -6.25
N LEU A 34 -7.51 11.01 -5.74
CA LEU A 34 -7.60 9.80 -6.57
C LEU A 34 -8.89 9.75 -7.38
N ARG A 35 -10.03 10.11 -6.78
CA ARG A 35 -11.33 10.11 -7.46
C ARG A 35 -11.41 11.17 -8.55
N SER A 36 -10.81 12.34 -8.32
CA SER A 36 -10.76 13.42 -9.31
C SER A 36 -9.75 13.20 -10.44
N GLN A 37 -8.97 12.11 -10.39
CA GLN A 37 -7.93 11.76 -11.37
C GLN A 37 -6.94 12.90 -11.65
N ASN A 38 -6.73 13.78 -10.65
CA ASN A 38 -5.91 14.96 -10.80
C ASN A 38 -4.48 14.68 -10.28
N PRO A 39 -3.47 14.55 -11.17
CA PRO A 39 -2.13 14.15 -10.76
C PRO A 39 -1.45 15.19 -9.86
N VAL A 40 -1.76 16.49 -10.02
CA VAL A 40 -1.21 17.57 -9.19
C VAL A 40 -1.78 17.51 -7.77
N GLN A 41 -3.08 17.26 -7.64
CA GLN A 41 -3.72 17.11 -6.33
C GLN A 41 -3.25 15.82 -5.64
N LEU A 42 -3.05 14.74 -6.41
CA LEU A 42 -2.55 13.47 -5.87
C LEU A 42 -1.14 13.62 -5.29
N ASP A 43 -0.23 14.25 -6.05
CA ASP A 43 1.14 14.51 -5.59
C ASP A 43 1.14 15.39 -4.32
N SER A 44 0.41 16.51 -4.35
CA SER A 44 0.28 17.39 -3.18
C SER A 44 -0.31 16.67 -1.95
N ALA A 45 -1.34 15.85 -2.12
CA ALA A 45 -1.95 15.09 -1.03
C ALA A 45 -0.99 14.03 -0.47
N SER A 46 -0.21 13.38 -1.34
CA SER A 46 0.79 12.38 -0.95
C SER A 46 1.94 12.99 -0.13
N GLN A 47 2.42 14.17 -0.53
CA GLN A 47 3.46 14.90 0.20
C GLN A 47 2.96 15.39 1.56
N ALA A 48 1.73 15.91 1.61
CA ALA A 48 1.09 16.33 2.86
C ALA A 48 0.90 15.17 3.84
N LEU A 49 0.54 13.98 3.34
CA LEU A 49 0.44 12.76 4.13
C LEU A 49 1.80 12.35 4.71
N HIS A 50 2.85 12.33 3.88
CA HIS A 50 4.21 12.01 4.30
C HIS A 50 4.70 12.95 5.41
N LYS A 51 4.49 14.26 5.23
CA LYS A 51 4.85 15.26 6.22
C LYS A 51 4.10 15.04 7.54
N CYS A 52 2.79 14.80 7.48
CA CYS A 52 1.99 14.53 8.66
C CYS A 52 2.46 13.28 9.44
N LEU A 53 2.84 12.22 8.73
CA LEU A 53 3.40 11.01 9.33
C LEU A 53 4.76 11.27 9.97
N ALA A 54 5.64 12.01 9.29
CA ALA A 54 6.94 12.39 9.83
C ALA A 54 6.82 13.25 11.09
N ASP A 55 5.91 14.23 11.08
CA ASP A 55 5.63 15.10 12.23
C ASP A 55 5.07 14.30 13.42
N ALA A 56 4.14 13.38 13.16
CA ALA A 56 3.59 12.48 14.18
C ALA A 56 4.68 11.57 14.78
N LEU A 57 5.55 11.00 13.95
CA LEU A 57 6.67 10.19 14.43
C LEU A 57 7.68 11.02 15.24
N ALA A 58 8.01 12.23 14.79
CA ALA A 58 8.93 13.12 15.49
C ALA A 58 8.40 13.49 16.88
N ALA A 59 7.12 13.84 16.97
CA ALA A 59 6.45 14.08 18.25
C ALA A 59 6.48 12.80 19.12
N PHE A 60 6.34 11.61 18.53
CA PHE A 60 6.29 10.34 19.29
C PHE A 60 7.65 10.02 19.89
N HIS A 61 8.70 10.22 19.11
CA HIS A 61 10.07 10.12 19.58
C HIS A 61 10.37 11.16 20.67
N GLN A 62 9.84 12.38 20.59
CA GLN A 62 9.97 13.37 21.67
C GLN A 62 9.24 12.94 22.95
N ALA A 63 7.98 12.49 22.85
CA ALA A 63 7.21 12.06 24.01
C ALA A 63 7.81 10.83 24.71
N LYS A 64 8.40 9.90 23.95
CA LYS A 64 9.15 8.78 24.52
C LYS A 64 10.40 9.25 25.27
N LYS A 65 11.09 10.29 24.78
CA LYS A 65 12.27 10.86 25.45
C LYS A 65 11.91 11.58 26.76
N THR A 66 10.74 12.20 26.84
CA THR A 66 10.23 12.84 28.07
C THR A 66 9.53 11.87 29.04
N GLY A 67 9.49 10.56 28.71
CA GLY A 67 8.95 9.53 29.59
C GLY A 67 7.42 9.42 29.62
N LEU A 68 6.71 10.05 28.69
CA LEU A 68 5.26 9.86 28.56
C LEU A 68 4.92 8.45 28.04
N GLN A 69 3.89 7.86 28.64
CA GLN A 69 3.47 6.49 28.35
C GLN A 69 2.92 6.30 26.93
N PRO A 70 3.07 5.08 26.39
CA PRO A 70 3.07 4.82 24.96
C PRO A 70 1.66 4.53 24.45
N LEU A 71 1.13 5.45 23.64
CA LEU A 71 -0.01 5.28 22.73
C LEU A 71 -1.23 4.55 23.36
N SER A 72 -2.27 5.29 23.68
CA SER A 72 -3.53 4.73 24.18
C SER A 72 -4.08 3.63 23.23
N PRO A 73 -4.76 2.59 23.74
CA PRO A 73 -5.31 1.53 22.90
C PRO A 73 -6.25 2.07 21.79
N ALA A 74 -7.04 3.10 22.10
CA ALA A 74 -7.89 3.79 21.14
C ALA A 74 -7.08 4.43 20.00
N MET A 75 -5.94 5.05 20.32
CA MET A 75 -5.03 5.61 19.33
C MET A 75 -4.44 4.53 18.41
N ARG A 76 -4.03 3.39 18.97
CA ARG A 76 -3.54 2.25 18.18
C ARG A 76 -4.61 1.77 17.21
N GLN A 77 -5.86 1.70 17.65
CA GLN A 77 -6.98 1.33 16.79
C GLN A 77 -7.17 2.34 15.63
N LYS A 78 -7.13 3.65 15.89
CA LYS A 78 -7.23 4.68 14.83
C LYS A 78 -6.10 4.55 13.81
N LEU A 79 -4.86 4.31 14.26
CA LEU A 79 -3.74 4.08 13.35
C LEU A 79 -3.89 2.80 12.52
N MET A 80 -4.38 1.72 13.11
CA MET A 80 -4.65 0.48 12.37
C MET A 80 -5.74 0.68 11.30
N LEU A 81 -6.78 1.47 11.61
CA LEU A 81 -7.81 1.84 10.63
C LEU A 81 -7.21 2.69 9.50
N ALA A 82 -6.40 3.70 9.84
CA ALA A 82 -5.69 4.51 8.86
C ALA A 82 -4.77 3.67 7.96
N GLN A 83 -4.02 2.72 8.53
CA GLN A 83 -3.20 1.77 7.78
C GLN A 83 -4.05 0.93 6.82
N THR A 84 -5.19 0.42 7.29
CA THR A 84 -6.10 -0.38 6.46
C THR A 84 -6.62 0.43 5.27
N ARG A 85 -6.95 1.71 5.47
CA ARG A 85 -7.34 2.62 4.38
C ARG A 85 -6.22 2.79 3.36
N VAL A 86 -4.99 3.07 3.79
CA VAL A 86 -3.83 3.20 2.89
C VAL A 86 -3.65 1.96 2.01
N THR A 87 -3.69 0.77 2.62
CA THR A 87 -3.56 -0.49 1.88
C THR A 87 -4.69 -0.67 0.86
N GLY A 88 -5.92 -0.27 1.22
CA GLY A 88 -7.05 -0.26 0.30
C GLY A 88 -6.82 0.63 -0.92
N LEU A 89 -6.30 1.84 -0.72
CA LEU A 89 -5.99 2.78 -1.81
C LEU A 89 -4.89 2.26 -2.73
N GLN A 90 -3.84 1.65 -2.17
CA GLN A 90 -2.79 1.01 -2.95
C GLN A 90 -3.36 -0.08 -3.85
N ALA A 91 -4.26 -0.91 -3.33
CA ALA A 91 -4.92 -1.95 -4.11
C ALA A 91 -5.80 -1.35 -5.24
N THR A 92 -6.56 -0.28 -4.96
CA THR A 92 -7.38 0.40 -5.97
C THR A 92 -6.53 1.00 -7.09
N VAL A 93 -5.43 1.68 -6.76
CA VAL A 93 -4.51 2.27 -7.75
C VAL A 93 -3.87 1.18 -8.60
N HIS A 94 -3.39 0.08 -7.97
CA HIS A 94 -2.79 -1.03 -8.70
C HIS A 94 -3.80 -1.70 -9.65
N HIS A 95 -5.04 -1.87 -9.20
CA HIS A 95 -6.12 -2.39 -10.05
C HIS A 95 -6.42 -1.47 -11.24
N ALA A 96 -6.50 -0.15 -11.02
CA ALA A 96 -6.69 0.83 -12.08
C ALA A 96 -5.54 0.80 -13.11
N GLY A 97 -4.29 0.72 -12.65
CA GLY A 97 -3.11 0.58 -13.50
C GLY A 97 -3.12 -0.70 -14.35
N ALA A 98 -3.53 -1.83 -13.76
CA ALA A 98 -3.68 -3.08 -14.49
C ALA A 98 -4.80 -3.03 -15.53
N SER A 99 -5.95 -2.44 -15.19
CA SER A 99 -7.06 -2.22 -16.13
C SER A 99 -6.63 -1.32 -17.29
N MET A 100 -5.91 -0.24 -17.00
CA MET A 100 -5.40 0.67 -18.03
C MET A 100 -4.40 -0.03 -18.94
N SER A 101 -3.46 -0.81 -18.39
CA SER A 101 -2.50 -1.58 -19.19
C SER A 101 -3.20 -2.57 -20.13
N ARG A 102 -4.25 -3.25 -19.65
CA ARG A 102 -5.08 -4.13 -20.49
C ARG A 102 -5.80 -3.33 -21.59
N THR A 103 -6.38 -2.18 -21.27
CA THR A 103 -7.02 -1.31 -22.27
C THR A 103 -6.00 -0.83 -23.31
N LEU A 104 -4.80 -0.44 -22.90
CA LEU A 104 -3.74 -0.03 -23.80
C LEU A 104 -3.32 -1.17 -24.74
N ASN A 105 -3.22 -2.40 -24.25
CA ASN A 105 -2.92 -3.56 -25.10
C ASN A 105 -4.02 -3.85 -26.14
N VAL A 106 -5.28 -3.51 -25.84
CA VAL A 106 -6.39 -3.63 -26.80
C VAL A 106 -6.40 -2.48 -27.82
N LEU A 107 -6.07 -1.26 -27.39
CA LEU A 107 -6.04 -0.07 -28.26
C LEU A 107 -4.78 -0.02 -29.14
N PHE A 108 -3.66 -0.49 -28.61
CA PHE A 108 -2.36 -0.57 -29.26
C PHE A 108 -1.91 -2.03 -29.24
N PRO A 109 -2.55 -2.90 -30.04
CA PRO A 109 -2.09 -4.27 -30.18
C PRO A 109 -0.68 -4.23 -30.73
N GLU A 110 0.28 -4.83 -30.03
CA GLU A 110 1.59 -5.08 -30.61
C GLU A 110 1.37 -5.94 -31.86
N GLU A 111 1.82 -5.45 -33.02
CA GLU A 111 1.74 -6.18 -34.30
C GLU A 111 2.22 -7.62 -34.08
N PRO A 112 1.38 -8.64 -34.37
CA PRO A 112 1.74 -10.04 -34.19
C PRO A 112 2.86 -10.40 -35.18
N GLY A 113 4.10 -10.17 -34.75
CA GLY A 113 5.29 -10.41 -35.57
C GLY A 113 6.57 -9.71 -35.13
N GLN A 114 6.53 -8.74 -34.21
CA GLN A 114 7.74 -7.94 -33.89
C GLN A 114 8.14 -7.85 -32.40
N GLY A 115 7.34 -8.38 -31.45
CA GLY A 115 7.60 -8.18 -30.01
C GLY A 115 8.00 -9.42 -29.17
N ALA A 116 7.90 -10.65 -29.71
CA ALA A 116 8.07 -11.86 -28.91
C ALA A 116 9.54 -12.34 -28.74
N ALA A 117 10.52 -11.43 -28.77
CA ALA A 117 11.94 -11.79 -28.67
C ALA A 117 12.70 -11.20 -27.46
N THR A 118 12.08 -10.40 -26.57
CA THR A 118 12.88 -9.72 -25.51
C THR A 118 12.31 -9.75 -24.09
N TYR A 119 11.13 -10.31 -23.84
CA TYR A 119 10.60 -10.49 -22.46
C TYR A 119 10.31 -11.95 -22.08
N GLY A 120 11.08 -12.90 -22.64
CA GLY A 120 10.89 -14.35 -22.44
C GLY A 120 12.07 -15.14 -21.87
N THR A 121 13.20 -14.52 -21.51
CA THR A 121 14.41 -15.26 -21.11
C THR A 121 14.67 -15.36 -19.60
N LEU A 122 13.61 -15.34 -18.78
CA LEU A 122 13.66 -15.90 -17.42
C LEU A 122 12.81 -17.17 -17.28
N GLN A 123 12.64 -17.92 -18.37
CA GLN A 123 12.26 -19.32 -18.29
C GLN A 123 13.55 -20.15 -18.08
N PRO A 124 13.74 -20.82 -16.93
CA PRO A 124 14.80 -21.82 -16.81
C PRO A 124 14.53 -22.92 -17.85
N PRO A 125 15.53 -23.36 -18.64
CA PRO A 125 15.30 -24.46 -19.56
C PRO A 125 14.91 -25.69 -18.75
N ALA A 126 13.69 -26.20 -18.99
CA ALA A 126 13.30 -27.55 -18.65
C ALA A 126 14.22 -28.50 -19.43
N SER A 127 15.41 -28.74 -18.86
CA SER A 127 16.37 -29.67 -19.42
C SER A 127 15.87 -31.06 -19.08
N GLY A 128 15.14 -31.64 -20.03
CA GLY A 128 15.03 -33.10 -20.21
C GLY A 128 16.39 -33.72 -20.56
N ALA A 129 17.42 -33.46 -19.75
CA ALA A 129 18.75 -34.04 -19.83
C ALA A 129 18.85 -35.29 -18.92
N GLY A 130 17.82 -36.14 -18.95
CA GLY A 130 17.75 -37.39 -18.19
C GLY A 130 17.44 -38.64 -19.02
N ALA A 131 17.18 -38.51 -20.32
CA ALA A 131 16.80 -39.64 -21.18
C ALA A 131 17.99 -40.25 -21.96
N ALA A 132 19.18 -39.66 -21.90
CA ALA A 132 20.36 -40.15 -22.63
C ALA A 132 21.30 -41.04 -21.78
N MET A 133 21.03 -41.25 -20.49
CA MET A 133 21.91 -41.99 -19.56
C MET A 133 21.42 -43.42 -19.24
N ARG A 134 20.62 -44.04 -20.13
CA ARG A 134 20.12 -45.41 -19.94
C ARG A 134 20.40 -46.37 -21.10
N ALA A 135 21.21 -45.94 -22.07
CA ALA A 135 21.64 -46.76 -23.21
C ALA A 135 23.08 -47.32 -23.06
N ALA A 136 23.80 -47.00 -21.97
CA ALA A 136 25.20 -47.36 -21.81
C ALA A 136 25.48 -48.54 -20.84
N TYR A 137 24.47 -49.30 -20.40
CA TYR A 137 24.68 -50.47 -19.52
C TYR A 137 24.16 -51.78 -20.13
N LYS A 138 24.49 -52.02 -21.40
CA LYS A 138 24.32 -53.35 -22.01
C LYS A 138 25.47 -53.66 -22.97
N ALA A 139 26.61 -54.04 -22.38
CA ALA A 139 27.65 -54.86 -22.99
C ALA A 139 28.20 -55.76 -21.88
#